data_AF-A0A7V4NAA5-F1
#
_entry.id   AF-A0A7V4NAA5-F1
#
_cell.length_a   1.000
_cell.length_b   1.000
_cell.length_c   1.000
_cell.angle_alpha   90.00
_cell.angle_beta   90.00
_cell.angle_gamma   90.00
#
_symmetry.space_group_name_H-M   'P 1'
#
loop_
_entity.id
_entity.type
_entity.pdbx_description
1 polymer ?
#
loop_
_entity_poly.entity_id
_entity_poly.type
_entity_poly.pdbx_seq_one_letter_code
_entity_poly.pdbx_strand_id
1 'polypeptide(L)'
;SWHMEVIAGDISSQALAFAREGVYPPEALKAVGRALTAKYFEKVEKGYRVKDEVKRLVRFVELNLLNPLPWRGHFDVVFCRNVMIYFDPETRKRTVKALSGALKPEGYLIVGHVEGFFGLDEGLRLIRPSVYQRVK
;
A
#
# COMPACT_ATOMS: atom_id res chain seq x y z
N SER A 1 -22.43 9.27 -5.45
CA SER A 1 -21.46 8.39 -6.14
C SER A 1 -20.31 8.10 -5.19
N TRP A 2 -19.72 6.91 -5.24
CA TRP A 2 -18.54 6.56 -4.43
C TRP A 2 -17.27 6.99 -5.18
N HIS A 3 -16.34 7.64 -4.49
CA HIS A 3 -15.02 8.01 -5.03
C HIS A 3 -13.96 7.06 -4.47
N MET A 4 -13.20 6.41 -5.34
CA MET A 4 -12.11 5.51 -4.97
C MET A 4 -10.81 6.00 -5.60
N GLU A 5 -9.80 6.19 -4.77
CA GLU A 5 -8.45 6.57 -5.17
C GLU A 5 -7.44 5.75 -4.35
N VAL A 6 -6.34 5.36 -4.98
CA VAL A 6 -5.20 4.70 -4.36
C VAL A 6 -3.99 5.60 -4.50
N ILE A 7 -3.34 5.96 -3.39
CA ILE A 7 -2.02 6.60 -3.40
C ILE A 7 -0.98 5.52 -3.16
N ALA A 8 -0.10 5.29 -4.14
CA ALA A 8 0.96 4.29 -4.07
C ALA A 8 2.33 4.99 -3.96
N GLY A 9 3.00 4.80 -2.83
CA GLY A 9 4.28 5.44 -2.52
C GLY A 9 5.45 4.45 -2.47
N ASP A 10 6.61 4.84 -3.00
CA ASP A 10 7.87 4.10 -2.87
C ASP A 10 9.06 5.09 -2.89
N ILE A 11 10.20 4.69 -2.32
CA ILE A 11 11.45 5.47 -2.37
C ILE A 11 12.17 5.26 -3.72
N SER A 12 11.92 4.14 -4.38
CA SER A 12 12.54 3.78 -5.66
C SER A 12 11.79 4.41 -6.83
N SER A 13 12.36 5.47 -7.40
CA SER A 13 11.85 6.09 -8.63
C SER A 13 11.79 5.10 -9.80
N GLN A 14 12.70 4.12 -9.86
CA GLN A 14 12.69 3.04 -10.84
C GLN A 14 11.48 2.12 -10.68
N ALA A 15 11.17 1.70 -9.44
CA ALA A 15 10.00 0.88 -9.17
C ALA A 15 8.71 1.62 -9.51
N LEU A 16 8.64 2.93 -9.19
CA LEU A 16 7.51 3.78 -9.54
C LEU A 16 7.36 3.95 -11.06
N ALA A 17 8.46 4.11 -11.80
CA ALA A 17 8.41 4.20 -13.27
C ALA A 17 7.85 2.91 -13.89
N PHE A 18 8.34 1.75 -13.43
CA PHE A 18 7.83 0.44 -13.84
C PHE A 18 6.33 0.27 -13.51
N ALA A 19 5.91 0.64 -12.30
CA ALA A 19 4.51 0.56 -11.90
C ALA A 19 3.59 1.50 -12.69
N ARG A 20 4.07 2.70 -13.06
CA ARG A 20 3.35 3.65 -13.92
C ARG A 20 3.22 3.14 -15.35
N GLU A 21 4.24 2.47 -15.90
CA GLU A 21 4.14 1.80 -17.19
C GLU A 21 3.04 0.72 -17.12
N GLY A 22 3.08 -0.07 -16.04
CA GLY A 22 2.07 -1.06 -15.72
C GLY A 22 2.09 -2.26 -16.65
N VAL A 23 3.25 -2.59 -17.23
CA VAL A 23 3.48 -3.76 -18.09
C VAL A 23 4.17 -4.84 -17.28
N TYR A 24 3.51 -5.98 -17.14
CA TYR A 24 3.96 -7.10 -16.33
C TYR A 24 4.12 -8.37 -17.16
N PRO A 25 5.14 -9.20 -16.86
CA PRO A 25 5.28 -10.49 -17.50
C PRO A 25 4.14 -11.43 -17.06
N PRO A 26 3.78 -12.45 -17.88
CA PRO A 26 2.72 -13.41 -17.55
C PRO A 26 2.87 -14.06 -16.16
N GLU A 27 4.10 -14.30 -15.73
CA GLU A 27 4.42 -14.93 -14.44
C GLU A 27 3.95 -14.09 -13.25
N ALA A 28 4.01 -12.76 -13.37
CA ALA A 28 3.57 -11.84 -12.33
C ALA A 28 2.03 -11.85 -12.15
N LEU A 29 1.29 -12.32 -13.16
CA LEU A 29 -0.17 -12.37 -13.13
C LEU A 29 -0.74 -13.73 -12.71
N LYS A 30 0.11 -14.71 -12.39
CA LYS A 30 -0.35 -16.05 -11.96
C LYS A 30 -1.33 -15.99 -10.78
N ALA A 31 -1.08 -15.11 -9.81
CA ALA A 31 -1.94 -14.93 -8.64
C ALA A 31 -3.21 -14.11 -8.89
N VAL A 32 -3.28 -13.35 -9.99
CA VAL A 32 -4.44 -12.51 -10.35
C VAL A 32 -5.57 -13.35 -10.93
N GLY A 33 -5.23 -14.45 -11.61
CA GLY A 33 -6.20 -15.39 -12.19
C GLY A 33 -6.80 -14.89 -13.52
N ARG A 34 -7.19 -15.85 -14.37
CA ARG A 34 -7.55 -15.59 -15.79
C ARG A 34 -8.68 -14.58 -15.97
N ALA A 35 -9.71 -14.63 -15.12
CA ALA A 35 -10.88 -13.75 -15.24
C ALA A 35 -10.51 -12.27 -15.00
N LEU A 36 -9.73 -11.99 -13.95
CA LEU A 36 -9.29 -10.63 -13.65
C LEU A 36 -8.23 -10.15 -14.64
N THR A 37 -7.34 -11.03 -15.11
CA THR A 37 -6.40 -10.70 -16.19
C THR A 37 -7.15 -10.28 -17.46
N ALA A 38 -8.13 -11.06 -17.92
CA ALA A 38 -8.92 -10.71 -19.10
C ALA A 38 -9.72 -9.41 -18.92
N LYS A 39 -10.20 -9.14 -17.69
CA LYS A 39 -10.99 -7.95 -17.40
C LYS A 39 -10.14 -6.68 -17.35
N TYR A 40 -9.01 -6.69 -16.64
CA TYR A 40 -8.27 -5.49 -16.25
C TYR A 40 -6.92 -5.31 -16.94
N PHE A 41 -6.51 -6.24 -17.79
CA PHE A 41 -5.28 -6.17 -18.55
C PHE A 41 -5.53 -6.33 -20.05
N GLU A 42 -4.63 -5.78 -20.85
CA GLU A 42 -4.52 -6.00 -22.29
C GLU A 42 -3.23 -6.74 -22.59
N LYS A 43 -3.26 -7.66 -23.56
CA LYS A 43 -2.06 -8.38 -23.97
C LYS A 43 -1.22 -7.47 -24.88
N VAL A 44 0.08 -7.39 -24.60
CA VAL A 44 1.07 -6.60 -25.36
C VAL A 44 2.27 -7.48 -25.69
N GLU A 45 3.17 -7.00 -26.56
CA GLU A 45 4.34 -7.77 -27.00
C GLU A 45 5.18 -8.31 -25.83
N LYS A 46 5.39 -7.49 -24.79
CA LYS A 46 6.22 -7.82 -23.61
C LYS A 46 5.43 -8.38 -22.42
N GLY A 47 4.18 -8.78 -22.59
CA GLY A 47 3.36 -9.36 -21.52
C GLY A 47 1.95 -8.78 -21.46
N TYR A 48 1.58 -8.21 -20.32
CA TYR A 48 0.25 -7.69 -20.07
C TYR A 48 0.33 -6.28 -19.49
N ARG A 49 -0.38 -5.33 -20.10
CA ARG A 49 -0.49 -3.97 -19.60
C ARG A 49 -1.78 -3.81 -18.81
N VAL A 50 -1.72 -3.15 -17.66
CA VAL A 50 -2.91 -2.73 -16.91
C VAL A 50 -3.70 -1.73 -17.75
N LYS A 51 -5.01 -1.92 -17.88
CA LYS A 51 -5.89 -0.98 -18.63
C LYS A 51 -5.95 0.39 -17.95
N ASP A 52 -6.09 1.45 -18.75
CA ASP A 52 -6.12 2.83 -18.25
C ASP A 52 -7.25 3.12 -17.26
N GLU A 53 -8.38 2.41 -17.37
CA GLU A 53 -9.49 2.51 -16.42
C GLU A 53 -9.12 2.12 -14.98
N VAL A 54 -8.12 1.25 -14.82
CA VAL A 54 -7.55 0.88 -13.51
C VAL A 54 -6.41 1.84 -13.16
N LYS A 55 -5.53 2.16 -14.11
CA LYS A 55 -4.38 3.05 -13.87
C LYS A 55 -4.81 4.43 -13.36
N ARG A 56 -5.92 4.98 -13.85
CA ARG A 56 -6.45 6.29 -13.42
C ARG A 56 -6.91 6.32 -11.96
N LEU A 57 -7.10 5.16 -11.32
CA LEU A 57 -7.45 5.08 -9.90
C LEU A 57 -6.22 5.20 -9.00
N VAL A 58 -5.01 5.12 -9.56
CA VAL A 58 -3.76 5.05 -8.80
C VAL A 58 -2.89 6.28 -9.05
N ARG A 59 -2.57 6.99 -7.98
CA ARG A 59 -1.60 8.09 -7.99
C ARG A 59 -0.29 7.63 -7.37
N PHE A 60 0.76 7.56 -8.19
CA PHE A 60 2.10 7.17 -7.76
C PHE A 60 2.91 8.37 -7.26
N VAL A 61 3.42 8.29 -6.04
CA VAL A 61 4.22 9.34 -5.38
C VAL A 61 5.57 8.81 -4.93
N GLU A 62 6.63 9.62 -5.06
CA GLU A 62 7.89 9.29 -4.41
C GLU A 62 7.75 9.57 -2.91
N LEU A 63 8.04 8.56 -2.09
CA LEU A 63 7.78 8.61 -0.65
C LEU A 63 8.86 7.85 0.11
N ASN A 64 9.59 8.56 0.96
CA ASN A 64 10.45 7.96 1.97
C ASN A 64 9.70 7.89 3.30
N LEU A 65 9.44 6.68 3.81
CA LEU A 65 8.74 6.47 5.09
C LEU A 65 9.51 6.98 6.31
N LEU A 66 10.81 7.27 6.17
CA LEU A 66 11.62 7.89 7.22
C LEU A 66 11.36 9.39 7.36
N ASN A 67 10.76 10.02 6.34
CA ASN A 67 10.38 11.42 6.36
C ASN A 67 8.96 11.60 6.92
N PRO A 68 8.61 12.80 7.43
CA PRO A 68 7.24 13.09 7.82
C PRO A 68 6.25 12.85 6.67
N LEU A 69 5.19 12.08 6.94
CA LEU A 69 4.13 11.85 5.97
C LEU A 69 3.26 13.11 5.83
N PRO A 70 2.91 13.54 4.61
CA PRO A 70 2.11 14.76 4.39
C PRO A 70 0.62 14.57 4.73
N TRP A 71 0.17 13.35 4.99
CA TRP A 71 -1.22 13.03 5.23
C TRP A 71 -1.55 12.95 6.72
N ARG A 72 -2.69 13.53 7.10
CA ARG A 72 -3.29 13.38 8.43
C ARG A 72 -4.79 13.13 8.25
N GLY A 73 -5.30 12.02 8.79
CA GLY A 73 -6.73 11.73 8.71
C GLY A 73 -7.26 11.55 7.28
N HIS A 74 -6.42 11.11 6.35
CA HIS A 74 -6.75 11.11 4.91
C HIS A 74 -7.27 9.76 4.42
N PHE A 75 -6.71 8.66 4.92
CA PHE A 75 -6.95 7.32 4.36
C PHE A 75 -7.95 6.50 5.18
N ASP A 76 -8.86 5.82 4.49
CA ASP A 76 -9.72 4.79 5.09
C ASP A 76 -8.92 3.49 5.36
N VAL A 77 -7.96 3.18 4.49
CA VAL A 77 -7.07 2.01 4.62
C VAL A 77 -5.65 2.37 4.18
N VAL A 78 -4.65 1.91 4.93
CA VAL A 78 -3.23 2.01 4.61
C VAL A 78 -2.63 0.60 4.57
N PHE A 79 -1.91 0.30 3.50
CA PHE A 79 -1.11 -0.92 3.36
C PHE A 79 0.37 -0.56 3.51
N CYS A 80 1.05 -1.17 4.47
CA CYS A 80 2.51 -1.07 4.64
C CYS A 80 3.04 -2.46 4.99
N ARG A 81 3.27 -3.27 3.94
CA ARG A 81 3.61 -4.70 4.07
C ARG A 81 5.02 -4.96 3.58
N ASN A 82 5.77 -5.76 4.32
CA ASN A 82 7.12 -6.24 4.01
C ASN A 82 8.18 -5.14 3.84
N VAL A 83 8.02 -4.02 4.56
CA VAL A 83 8.94 -2.86 4.51
C VAL A 83 9.51 -2.56 5.90
N MET A 84 8.71 -2.62 6.96
CA MET A 84 9.15 -2.29 8.32
C MET A 84 10.08 -3.34 8.92
N ILE A 85 10.19 -4.53 8.31
CA ILE A 85 11.19 -5.55 8.66
C ILE A 85 12.64 -5.05 8.51
N TYR A 86 12.87 -4.01 7.70
CA TYR A 86 14.20 -3.42 7.49
C TYR A 86 14.52 -2.30 8.48
N PHE A 87 13.59 -1.92 9.35
CA PHE A 87 13.76 -0.79 10.27
C PHE A 87 14.17 -1.24 11.67
N ASP A 88 15.02 -0.46 12.31
CA ASP A 88 15.28 -0.61 13.74
C ASP A 88 13.99 -0.35 14.57
N PRO A 89 13.95 -0.79 15.85
CA PRO A 89 12.75 -0.66 16.67
C PRO A 89 12.22 0.78 16.81
N GLU A 90 13.09 1.78 16.88
CA GLU A 90 12.71 3.18 17.05
C GLU A 90 12.12 3.74 15.75
N THR A 91 12.78 3.48 14.63
CA THR A 91 12.29 3.85 13.29
C THR A 91 10.96 3.19 12.99
N ARG A 92 10.79 1.92 13.34
CA ARG A 92 9.51 1.21 13.21
C ARG A 92 8.42 1.87 14.05
N LYS A 93 8.69 2.23 15.32
CA LYS A 93 7.73 2.94 16.17
C LYS A 93 7.30 4.27 15.56
N ARG A 94 8.24 5.08 15.07
CA ARG A 94 7.94 6.36 14.41
C ARG A 94 7.10 6.16 13.14
N THR A 95 7.43 5.14 12.34
CA THR A 95 6.71 4.80 11.11
C THR A 95 5.26 4.39 11.42
N VAL A 96 5.04 3.49 12.39
CA VAL A 96 3.69 3.08 12.81
C VAL A 96 2.86 4.27 13.29
N LYS A 97 3.46 5.16 14.09
CA LYS A 97 2.80 6.38 14.55
C LYS A 97 2.39 7.30 13.39
N ALA A 98 3.28 7.50 12.41
CA ALA A 98 2.99 8.32 11.23
C ALA A 98 1.87 7.71 10.36
N LEU A 99 1.92 6.40 10.09
CA LEU A 99 0.91 5.68 9.32
C LEU A 99 -0.45 5.69 10.03
N SER A 100 -0.47 5.47 11.35
CA SER A 100 -1.68 5.61 12.17
C SER A 100 -2.24 7.03 12.06
N GLY A 101 -1.40 8.06 12.17
CA GLY A 101 -1.78 9.46 12.00
C GLY A 101 -2.41 9.79 10.63
N ALA A 102 -1.98 9.09 9.57
CA ALA A 102 -2.50 9.25 8.22
C ALA A 102 -3.89 8.64 8.03
N LEU A 103 -4.31 7.69 8.88
CA LEU A 103 -5.64 7.08 8.83
C LEU A 103 -6.72 8.01 9.35
N LYS A 104 -7.93 7.92 8.80
CA LYS A 104 -9.15 8.44 9.43
C LYS A 104 -9.45 7.68 10.74
N PRO A 105 -10.27 8.24 11.65
CA PRO A 105 -10.85 7.47 12.74
C PRO A 105 -11.53 6.20 12.19
N GLU A 106 -11.37 5.08 12.87
CA GLU A 106 -11.86 3.75 12.45
C GLU A 106 -11.21 3.17 11.17
N GLY A 107 -10.22 3.86 10.59
CA GLY A 107 -9.48 3.38 9.42
C GLY A 107 -8.54 2.21 9.74
N TYR A 108 -8.11 1.48 8.72
CA TYR A 108 -7.36 0.23 8.88
C TYR A 108 -5.90 0.33 8.43
N LEU A 109 -4.98 -0.14 9.26
CA LEU A 109 -3.58 -0.38 8.91
C LEU A 109 -3.36 -1.88 8.68
N ILE A 110 -2.87 -2.24 7.49
CA ILE A 110 -2.59 -3.63 7.10
C ILE A 110 -1.09 -3.78 6.86
N VAL A 111 -0.48 -4.74 7.55
CA VAL A 111 0.97 -4.97 7.54
C VAL A 111 1.34 -6.38 7.07
N GLY A 112 2.63 -6.69 6.97
CA GLY A 112 3.13 -8.01 6.64
C GLY A 112 2.91 -9.01 7.77
N HIS A 113 3.01 -10.31 7.44
CA HIS A 113 2.74 -11.40 8.40
C HIS A 113 3.68 -11.42 9.60
N VAL A 114 4.94 -11.07 9.39
CA VAL A 114 5.99 -11.03 10.43
C VAL A 114 6.20 -9.63 11.02
N GLU A 115 5.43 -8.65 10.56
CA GLU A 115 5.57 -7.23 10.94
C GLU A 115 4.61 -6.84 12.07
N GLY A 116 4.00 -7.81 12.73
CA GLY A 116 3.18 -7.54 13.91
C GLY A 116 3.99 -6.77 14.95
N PHE A 117 3.45 -5.65 15.42
CA PHE A 117 4.05 -4.87 16.49
C PHE A 117 3.23 -5.04 17.76
N PHE A 118 3.88 -5.55 18.80
CA PHE A 118 3.34 -5.63 20.16
C PHE A 118 3.87 -4.44 20.97
N GLY A 119 2.99 -3.61 21.52
CA GLY A 119 3.38 -2.46 22.36
C GLY A 119 3.79 -1.19 21.61
N LEU A 120 3.57 -1.11 20.29
CA LEU A 120 3.73 0.11 19.48
C LEU A 120 2.38 0.64 18.96
N ASP A 121 1.29 0.10 19.48
CA ASP A 121 -0.08 0.21 19.03
C ASP A 121 -0.88 1.30 19.76
N GLU A 122 -0.22 2.34 20.29
CA GLU A 122 -0.94 3.49 20.84
C GLU A 122 -1.91 4.07 19.79
N GLY A 123 -3.22 3.99 20.06
CA GLY A 123 -4.26 4.41 19.14
C GLY A 123 -4.63 3.39 18.05
N LEU A 124 -4.14 2.15 18.12
CA LEU A 124 -4.49 1.05 17.22
C LEU A 124 -5.06 -0.15 18.01
N ARG A 125 -6.17 -0.69 17.54
CA ARG A 125 -6.75 -1.95 18.03
C ARG A 125 -6.43 -3.08 17.06
N LEU A 126 -5.81 -4.15 17.54
CA LEU A 126 -5.62 -5.38 16.76
C LEU A 126 -6.99 -6.04 16.48
N ILE A 127 -7.34 -6.21 15.20
CA ILE A 127 -8.60 -6.85 14.79
C ILE A 127 -8.40 -8.33 14.48
N ARG A 128 -7.30 -8.64 13.79
CA ARG A 128 -6.84 -9.99 13.44
C ARG A 128 -5.36 -9.91 13.04
N PRO A 129 -4.64 -11.04 12.87
CA PRO A 129 -3.23 -11.01 12.47
C PRO A 129 -2.98 -10.06 11.29
N SER A 130 -2.01 -9.16 11.45
CA SER A 130 -1.61 -8.13 10.47
C SER A 130 -2.64 -7.06 10.12
N VAL A 131 -3.79 -6.99 10.81
CA VAL A 131 -4.83 -5.98 10.58
C VAL A 131 -5.16 -5.24 11.87
N TYR A 132 -4.92 -3.94 11.84
CA TYR A 132 -5.10 -3.02 12.96
C TYR A 132 -6.10 -1.94 12.55
N GLN A 133 -6.90 -1.47 13.50
CA GLN A 133 -7.86 -0.39 13.29
C GLN A 133 -7.50 0.79 14.17
N ARG A 134 -7.49 2.00 13.61
CA ARG A 134 -7.31 3.23 14.39
C ARG A 134 -8.52 3.47 15.28
N VAL A 135 -8.30 3.53 16.58
CA VAL A 135 -9.34 3.93 17.54
C VAL A 135 -9.54 5.45 17.47
N LYS A 136 -10.75 5.90 17.82
CA LYS A 136 -11.11 7.32 17.88
C LYS A 136 -10.17 8.14 18.76
#